data_AF-A0A1J7HF00-F1
#
_entry.id   AF-A0A1J7HF00-F1
#
_cell.length_a   1.000
_cell.length_b   1.000
_cell.length_c   1.000
_cell.angle_alpha   90.00
_cell.angle_beta   90.00
_cell.angle_gamma   90.00
#
_symmetry.space_group_name_H-M   'P 1'
#
loop_
_entity.id
_entity.type
_entity.pdbx_description
1 polymer ?
#
loop_
_entity_poly.entity_id
_entity_poly.type
_entity_poly.pdbx_seq_one_letter_code
_entity_poly.pdbx_strand_id
1 'polypeptide(L)'
;MEGYLQNLSLEYDSVWDTKPSWCQPWTITLTGVSIIAITWFILKSVLVTSLISLLIGAWWFIFLYSYPKAYSQMIAERRQKVTNGVEDTFGVRNK
;
A
#
# COMPACT_ATOMS: atom_id res chain seq x y z
N MET A 1 4.76 -11.40 15.77
CA MET A 1 4.56 -10.52 14.59
C MET A 1 5.46 -10.97 13.43
N GLU A 2 5.77 -12.27 13.31
CA GLU A 2 6.68 -12.81 12.27
C GLU A 2 5.92 -13.62 11.20
N GLY A 3 4.72 -14.13 11.51
CA GLY A 3 3.88 -14.87 10.57
C GLY A 3 3.27 -14.03 9.43
N TYR A 4 3.22 -12.70 9.56
CA TYR A 4 2.75 -11.83 8.47
C TYR A 4 3.74 -11.74 7.31
N LEU A 5 5.05 -11.89 7.59
CA LEU A 5 6.09 -11.91 6.55
C LEU A 5 6.20 -13.28 5.86
N GLN A 6 5.60 -14.33 6.46
CA GLN A 6 5.64 -15.69 5.92
C GLN A 6 4.59 -15.92 4.82
N ASN A 7 3.51 -15.12 4.81
CA ASN A 7 2.51 -15.09 3.73
C ASN A 7 2.91 -14.21 2.55
N LEU A 8 4.13 -13.63 2.56
CA LEU A 8 4.72 -12.92 1.43
C LEU A 8 5.34 -13.92 0.43
N SER A 9 4.60 -14.96 0.07
CA SER A 9 4.98 -15.83 -1.04
C SER A 9 5.12 -14.98 -2.29
N LEU A 10 6.23 -15.15 -3.02
CA LEU A 10 6.51 -14.52 -4.32
C LEU A 10 5.42 -14.70 -5.38
N GLU A 11 4.46 -15.57 -5.08
CA GLU A 11 3.23 -15.87 -5.81
C GLU A 11 2.23 -14.71 -5.83
N TYR A 12 2.26 -13.82 -4.83
CA TYR A 12 1.24 -12.79 -4.70
C TYR A 12 1.56 -11.53 -5.55
N ASP A 13 0.87 -11.38 -6.68
CA ASP A 13 1.07 -10.31 -7.68
C ASP A 13 0.71 -8.89 -7.17
N SER A 14 -0.18 -8.78 -6.16
CA SER A 14 -0.62 -7.49 -5.60
C SER A 14 -0.62 -7.44 -4.07
N VAL A 15 -0.01 -6.42 -3.46
CA VAL A 15 0.02 -6.24 -1.98
C VAL A 15 -1.38 -6.13 -1.35
N TRP A 16 -2.37 -5.84 -2.18
CA TRP A 16 -3.69 -5.40 -1.77
C TRP A 16 -4.66 -6.54 -1.50
N ASP A 17 -4.33 -7.75 -1.91
CA ASP A 17 -5.20 -8.91 -1.72
C ASP A 17 -4.96 -9.64 -0.40
N THR A 18 -3.78 -9.49 0.19
CA THR A 18 -3.53 -9.99 1.55
C THR A 18 -4.14 -9.08 2.62
N LYS A 19 -4.68 -7.91 2.22
CA LYS A 19 -5.29 -6.93 3.13
C LYS A 19 -6.82 -6.99 3.08
N PRO A 20 -7.49 -6.77 4.23
CA PRO A 20 -8.94 -6.66 4.28
C PRO A 20 -9.42 -5.51 3.37
N SER A 21 -10.63 -5.66 2.83
CA SER A 21 -11.26 -4.74 1.86
C SER A 21 -11.30 -3.28 2.32
N TRP A 22 -11.25 -3.03 3.63
CA TRP A 22 -11.20 -1.68 4.19
C TRP A 22 -9.86 -0.94 3.95
N CYS A 23 -8.78 -1.66 3.63
CA CYS A 23 -7.46 -1.09 3.35
C CYS A 23 -7.14 -1.08 1.84
N GLN A 24 -8.09 -1.38 0.98
CA GLN A 24 -7.87 -1.41 -0.46
C GLN A 24 -7.86 0.00 -1.06
N PRO A 25 -7.18 0.18 -2.21
CA PRO A 25 -6.90 1.51 -2.75
C PRO A 25 -8.18 2.31 -3.03
N TRP A 26 -9.27 1.65 -3.44
CA TRP A 26 -10.57 2.31 -3.62
C TRP A 26 -11.19 2.79 -2.32
N THR A 27 -10.97 2.12 -1.20
CA THR A 27 -11.50 2.54 0.10
C THR A 27 -10.75 3.76 0.63
N ILE A 28 -9.43 3.79 0.42
CA ILE A 28 -8.57 4.95 0.74
C ILE A 28 -8.96 6.16 -0.12
N THR A 29 -9.26 5.95 -1.40
CA THR A 29 -9.74 7.05 -2.26
C THR A 29 -11.17 7.47 -1.92
N LEU A 30 -12.09 6.54 -1.66
CA LEU A 30 -13.46 6.88 -1.26
C LEU A 30 -13.50 7.69 0.03
N THR A 31 -12.78 7.27 1.06
CA THR A 31 -12.72 8.01 2.33
C THR A 31 -12.14 9.42 2.13
N GLY A 32 -11.08 9.56 1.35
CA GLY A 32 -10.50 10.86 1.01
C GLY A 32 -11.49 11.78 0.28
N VAL A 33 -12.18 11.27 -0.73
CA VAL A 33 -13.20 12.02 -1.50
C VAL A 33 -14.38 12.40 -0.62
N SER A 34 -14.88 11.49 0.23
CA SER A 34 -15.97 11.79 1.17
C SER A 34 -15.60 12.92 2.12
N ILE A 35 -14.38 12.93 2.68
CA ILE A 35 -13.93 14.00 3.58
C ILE A 35 -13.86 15.34 2.83
N ILE A 36 -13.34 15.36 1.59
CA ILE A 36 -13.29 16.59 0.77
C ILE A 36 -14.71 17.09 0.47
N ALA A 37 -15.63 16.19 0.10
CA ALA A 37 -17.01 16.53 -0.20
C ALA A 37 -17.74 17.11 1.01
N ILE A 38 -17.60 16.48 2.19
CA ILE A 38 -18.19 16.95 3.45
C ILE A 38 -17.60 18.31 3.85
N THR A 39 -16.28 18.47 3.73
CA THR A 39 -15.59 19.73 4.01
C THR A 39 -16.12 20.87 3.15
N TRP A 40 -16.24 20.63 1.84
CA TRP A 40 -16.76 21.61 0.90
C TRP A 40 -18.22 21.98 1.22
N PHE A 41 -19.05 20.97 1.53
CA PHE A 41 -20.46 21.17 1.83
C PHE A 41 -20.68 22.02 3.10
N ILE A 42 -19.87 21.82 4.13
CA ILE A 42 -20.00 22.52 5.42
C ILE A 42 -19.34 23.90 5.41
N LEU A 43 -18.10 24.01 4.90
CA LEU A 43 -17.31 25.22 5.05
C LEU A 43 -17.46 26.20 3.88
N LYS A 44 -17.85 25.73 2.68
CA LYS A 44 -17.87 26.50 1.40
C LYS A 44 -16.65 27.42 1.18
N SER A 45 -15.54 27.12 1.84
CA SER A 45 -14.34 27.95 1.85
C SER A 45 -13.26 27.26 1.03
N VAL A 46 -12.85 27.93 -0.05
CA VAL A 46 -11.87 27.41 -1.01
C VAL A 46 -10.50 27.18 -0.35
N LEU A 47 -10.09 28.07 0.55
CA LEU A 47 -8.80 27.97 1.26
C LEU A 47 -8.74 26.73 2.16
N VAL A 48 -9.79 26.50 2.95
CA VAL A 48 -9.84 25.36 3.89
C VAL A 48 -9.92 24.04 3.13
N THR A 49 -10.71 24.01 2.05
CA THR A 49 -10.83 22.81 1.21
C THR A 49 -9.52 22.50 0.49
N SER A 50 -8.77 23.53 0.06
CA SER A 50 -7.46 23.37 -0.57
C SER A 50 -6.44 22.73 0.39
N LEU A 51 -6.37 23.21 1.63
CA LEU A 51 -5.48 22.62 2.65
C LEU A 51 -5.82 21.16 2.96
N ILE A 52 -7.11 20.85 3.11
CA ILE A 52 -7.56 19.48 3.39
C ILE A 52 -7.29 18.57 2.19
N SER A 53 -7.51 19.06 0.97
CA SER A 53 -7.19 18.31 -0.25
C SER A 53 -5.70 18.00 -0.37
N LEU A 54 -4.82 18.93 0.03
CA LEU A 54 -3.37 18.69 0.07
C LEU A 54 -2.98 17.62 1.09
N LEU A 55 -3.56 17.66 2.29
CA LEU A 55 -3.32 16.64 3.32
C LEU A 55 -3.76 15.25 2.86
N ILE A 56 -4.94 15.15 2.25
CA ILE A 56 -5.46 13.88 1.70
C ILE A 56 -4.65 13.44 0.49
N GLY A 57 -4.20 14.36 -0.36
CA GLY A 57 -3.29 14.06 -1.47
C GLY A 57 -1.96 13.49 -0.98
N ALA A 58 -1.37 14.06 0.07
CA ALA A 58 -0.16 13.54 0.71
C ALA A 58 -0.41 12.14 1.31
N TRP A 59 -1.55 11.95 1.97
CA TRP A 59 -1.96 10.66 2.50
C TRP A 59 -2.10 9.60 1.40
N TRP A 60 -2.79 9.93 0.31
CA TRP A 60 -2.90 9.08 -0.87
C TRP A 60 -1.54 8.77 -1.47
N PHE A 61 -0.64 9.74 -1.57
CA PHE A 61 0.70 9.50 -2.09
C PHE A 61 1.47 8.48 -1.24
N ILE A 62 1.41 8.59 0.08
CA ILE A 62 2.07 7.61 0.97
C ILE A 62 1.45 6.21 0.78
N PHE A 63 0.13 6.09 0.84
CA PHE A 63 -0.52 4.79 0.80
C PHE A 63 -0.55 4.13 -0.58
N LEU A 64 -0.81 4.90 -1.64
CA LEU A 64 -0.95 4.38 -3.00
C LEU A 64 0.37 4.29 -3.75
N TYR A 65 1.40 5.07 -3.37
CA TYR A 65 2.68 5.09 -4.07
C TYR A 65 3.82 4.52 -3.22
N SER A 66 4.03 5.01 -2.00
CA SER A 66 5.17 4.54 -1.18
C SER A 66 5.04 3.07 -0.80
N TYR A 67 3.83 2.63 -0.44
CA TYR A 67 3.57 1.26 -0.02
C TYR A 67 3.82 0.20 -1.11
N PRO A 68 3.22 0.27 -2.33
CA PRO A 68 3.51 -0.70 -3.38
C PRO A 68 4.95 -0.63 -3.87
N LYS A 69 5.56 0.56 -3.91
CA LYS A 69 6.96 0.72 -4.34
C LYS A 69 7.93 -0.03 -3.42
N ALA A 70 7.78 0.13 -2.11
CA ALA A 70 8.60 -0.58 -1.13
C ALA A 70 8.42 -2.10 -1.24
N TYR A 71 7.17 -2.54 -1.47
CA TYR A 71 6.87 -3.96 -1.65
C TYR A 71 7.51 -4.56 -2.92
N SER A 72 7.41 -3.87 -4.06
CA SER A 72 8.03 -4.32 -5.31
C SER A 72 9.55 -4.47 -5.18
N GLN A 73 10.21 -3.59 -4.42
CA GLN A 73 11.65 -3.68 -4.17
C GLN A 73 12.02 -4.91 -3.34
N MET A 74 11.27 -5.18 -2.26
CA MET A 74 11.48 -6.37 -1.41
C MET A 74 11.29 -7.67 -2.19
N ILE A 75 10.27 -7.73 -3.06
CA ILE A 75 10.03 -8.88 -3.94
C ILE A 75 11.18 -9.07 -4.93
N ALA A 76 11.65 -7.99 -5.57
CA ALA A 76 12.73 -8.07 -6.55
C ALA A 76 14.03 -8.63 -5.94
N GLU A 77 14.39 -8.17 -4.74
CA GLU A 77 15.56 -8.67 -4.02
C GLU A 77 15.42 -10.15 -3.63
N ARG A 78 14.22 -10.57 -3.19
CA ARG A 78 13.93 -11.97 -2.87
C ARG A 78 13.93 -12.86 -4.11
N ARG A 79 13.36 -12.41 -5.23
CA ARG A 79 13.43 -13.15 -6.52
C ARG A 79 14.87 -13.41 -6.93
N GLN A 80 15.77 -12.45 -6.75
CA GLN A 80 17.20 -12.67 -7.02
C GLN A 80 17.82 -13.73 -6.10
N LYS A 81 17.48 -13.75 -4.80
CA LYS A 81 17.98 -14.77 -3.87
C LYS A 81 17.49 -16.18 -4.22
N VAL A 82 16.25 -16.30 -4.69
CA VAL A 82 15.68 -17.56 -5.18
C VAL A 82 16.34 -18.02 -6.48
N THR A 83 16.49 -17.13 -7.47
CA THR A 83 17.17 -17.46 -8.74
C THR A 83 18.63 -17.87 -8.53
N ASN A 84 19.31 -17.28 -7.55
CA ASN A 84 20.70 -17.64 -7.19
C ASN A 84 20.82 -18.94 -6.38
N GLY A 85 19.70 -19.63 -6.09
CA GLY A 85 19.68 -20.88 -5.34
C GLY A 85 19.99 -20.75 -3.85
N VAL A 86 20.00 -19.51 -3.32
CA VAL A 86 20.31 -19.22 -1.91
C VAL A 86 19.11 -19.51 -1.00
N GLU A 87 17.89 -19.24 -1.48
CA GLU A 87 16.63 -19.48 -0.75
C GLU A 87 15.59 -20.15 -1.67
N ASP A 88 14.73 -21.00 -1.14
CA ASP A 88 13.58 -21.56 -1.85
C ASP A 88 12.41 -20.56 -1.93
N THR A 89 11.43 -20.83 -2.78
CA THR A 89 10.18 -20.04 -2.91
C THR A 89 9.41 -19.88 -1.60
N PHE A 90 9.62 -20.78 -0.64
CA PHE A 90 9.05 -20.74 0.72
C PHE A 90 9.90 -19.95 1.72
N GLY A 91 11.00 -19.33 1.29
CA GLY A 91 11.89 -18.55 2.14
C GLY A 91 12.81 -19.38 3.04
N VAL A 92 12.97 -20.67 2.74
CA VAL A 92 13.91 -21.57 3.43
C VAL A 92 15.28 -21.45 2.75
N ARG A 93 16.33 -21.18 3.52
CA ARG A 93 17.69 -21.10 2.97
C ARG A 93 18.19 -22.50 2.63
N ASN A 94 18.62 -22.70 1.39
CA ASN A 94 19.26 -23.96 0.98
C ASN A 94 20.66 -24.03 1.62
N LYS A 95 20.93 -25.15 2.28
CA LYS A 95 22.15 -25.41 3.05
C LYS A 95 23.20 -26.09 2.19
#